data_AF-X1M5Q2-F1
#
_entry.id   AF-X1M5Q2-F1
#
_cell.length_a   1.000
_cell.length_b   1.000
_cell.length_c   1.000
_cell.angle_alpha   90.00
_cell.angle_beta   90.00
_cell.angle_gamma   90.00
#
_symmetry.space_group_name_H-M   'P 1'
#
loop_
_entity.id
_entity.type
_entity.pdbx_description
1 polymer ?
#
loop_
_entity_poly.entity_id
_entity_poly.type
_entity_poly.pdbx_seq_one_letter_code
_entity_poly.pdbx_strand_id
1 'polypeptide(L)'
;MFYYKQVNPRKWEKITISKPDITRWVTRPTKMVDINGDGKLDIVGMTIHNYGYTPFGKASVFWMEFKGENPLADNWVTHVIKWSDGVFSGRQGTGEKWDHMRFVDLDKDGDLDIIGNCEEYYKIENGIRSTLLGVVWFENPAIQK
;
A
#
# COMPACT_ATOMS: atom_id res chain seq x y z
N MET A 1 11.40 1.10 -6.39
CA MET A 1 11.42 1.57 -4.98
C MET A 1 12.88 1.59 -4.54
N PHE A 2 13.25 2.32 -3.50
CA PHE A 2 14.64 2.31 -3.00
C PHE A 2 14.67 1.82 -1.56
N TYR A 3 15.58 0.90 -1.29
CA TYR A 3 15.94 0.44 0.05
C TYR A 3 17.39 0.85 0.29
N TYR A 4 17.69 1.44 1.45
CA TYR A 4 19.03 1.85 1.81
C TYR A 4 19.52 0.99 2.97
N LYS A 5 20.56 0.20 2.75
CA LYS A 5 21.18 -0.64 3.77
C LYS A 5 22.39 0.08 4.33
N GLN A 6 22.44 0.28 5.65
CA GLN A 6 23.63 0.84 6.29
C GLN A 6 24.75 -0.22 6.30
N VAL A 7 25.88 0.09 5.67
CA VAL A 7 27.05 -0.78 5.62
C VAL A 7 28.01 -0.45 6.75
N ASN A 8 28.14 0.84 7.06
CA ASN A 8 28.86 1.37 8.23
C ASN A 8 28.29 2.76 8.59
N PRO A 9 28.70 3.41 9.71
CA PRO A 9 28.10 4.66 10.17
C PRO A 9 28.06 5.80 9.14
N ARG A 10 28.91 5.78 8.11
CA ARG A 10 29.00 6.83 7.08
C ARG A 10 28.69 6.33 5.67
N LYS A 11 28.31 5.07 5.49
CA LYS A 11 28.09 4.46 4.18
C LYS A 11 26.77 3.72 4.14
N TRP A 12 25.95 4.11 3.17
CA TRP A 12 24.70 3.46 2.83
C TRP A 12 24.80 2.90 1.42
N GLU A 13 24.37 1.66 1.27
CA GLU A 13 24.19 1.01 -0.02
C GLU A 13 22.75 1.22 -0.49
N LYS A 14 22.58 1.69 -1.72
CA LYS A 14 21.27 1.86 -2.35
C LYS A 14 20.93 0.60 -3.14
N ILE A 15 19.85 -0.06 -2.74
CA ILE A 15 19.23 -1.16 -3.48
C ILE A 15 17.99 -0.60 -4.19
N THR A 16 17.93 -0.81 -5.51
CA THR A 16 16.77 -0.42 -6.30
C THR A 16 15.87 -1.63 -6.48
N ILE A 17 14.75 -1.65 -5.77
CA ILE A 17 13.76 -2.72 -5.87
C ILE A 17 12.92 -2.51 -7.13
N SER A 18 12.94 -3.52 -8.00
CA SER A 18 12.09 -3.60 -9.18
C SER A 18 10.64 -3.75 -8.76
N LYS A 19 9.79 -2.80 -9.21
CA LYS A 19 8.35 -2.90 -9.03
C LYS A 19 7.71 -3.45 -10.30
N PRO A 20 6.80 -4.44 -10.25
CA PRO A 20 6.03 -4.83 -11.42
C PRO A 20 5.10 -3.70 -11.86
N ASP A 21 4.70 -3.69 -13.13
CA ASP A 21 3.89 -2.59 -13.70
C ASP A 21 2.58 -2.34 -12.95
N ILE A 22 1.98 -3.38 -12.39
CA ILE A 22 0.74 -3.31 -11.62
C ILE A 22 0.86 -2.42 -10.37
N THR A 23 2.04 -2.24 -9.79
CA THR A 23 2.27 -1.35 -8.62
C THR A 23 2.95 -0.02 -8.98
N ARG A 24 3.24 0.21 -10.27
CA ARG A 24 3.79 1.48 -10.76
C ARG A 24 2.67 2.49 -10.95
N TRP A 25 2.29 3.13 -9.85
CA TRP A 25 1.40 4.30 -9.80
C TRP A 25 1.83 5.24 -8.67
N VAL A 26 1.08 6.33 -8.45
CA VAL A 26 1.34 7.24 -7.32
C VAL A 26 1.01 6.50 -6.02
N THR A 27 2.02 6.22 -5.20
CA THR A 27 1.89 5.54 -3.91
C THR A 27 2.10 6.54 -2.78
N ARG A 28 1.33 6.44 -1.68
CA ARG A 28 1.49 7.35 -0.53
C ARG A 28 1.80 6.62 0.76
N PRO A 29 0.90 5.87 1.42
CA PRO A 29 1.34 5.04 2.52
C PRO A 29 2.17 3.89 1.94
N THR A 30 3.41 3.80 2.39
CA THR A 30 4.29 2.64 2.21
C THR A 30 4.89 2.34 3.57
N LYS A 31 4.75 1.11 4.05
CA LYS A 31 5.26 0.68 5.36
C LYS A 31 5.92 -0.69 5.25
N MET A 32 6.80 -0.95 6.21
CA MET A 32 7.41 -2.26 6.41
C MET A 32 6.71 -2.96 7.59
N VAL A 33 6.25 -4.19 7.41
CA VAL A 33 5.66 -5.03 8.46
C VAL A 33 5.77 -6.49 8.02
N ASP A 34 5.92 -7.42 8.96
CA ASP A 34 5.80 -8.86 8.70
C ASP A 34 4.31 -9.20 8.62
N ILE A 35 3.71 -9.09 7.42
CA ILE A 35 2.25 -9.23 7.24
C ILE A 35 1.85 -10.70 7.10
N ASN A 36 2.76 -11.56 6.67
CA ASN A 36 2.52 -12.99 6.49
C ASN A 36 3.02 -13.86 7.66
N GLY A 37 3.66 -13.25 8.67
CA GLY A 37 4.16 -13.89 9.89
C GLY A 37 5.35 -14.83 9.66
N ASP A 38 6.11 -14.64 8.59
CA ASP A 38 7.27 -15.47 8.27
C ASP A 38 8.58 -15.01 8.96
N GLY A 39 8.51 -13.94 9.76
CA GLY A 39 9.63 -13.33 10.46
C GLY A 39 10.42 -12.33 9.62
N LYS A 40 10.02 -12.05 8.38
CA LYS A 40 10.66 -11.09 7.47
C LYS A 40 9.75 -9.89 7.26
N LEU A 41 10.37 -8.71 7.12
CA LEU A 41 9.58 -7.50 6.86
C LEU A 41 9.19 -7.42 5.38
N ASP A 42 7.89 -7.33 5.14
CA ASP A 42 7.28 -7.07 3.84
C ASP A 42 7.07 -5.58 3.58
N ILE A 43 6.95 -5.20 2.32
CA ILE A 43 6.54 -3.86 1.91
C ILE A 43 5.04 -3.86 1.65
N VAL A 44 4.28 -3.10 2.43
CA VAL A 44 2.85 -2.84 2.13
C VAL A 44 2.73 -1.46 1.51
N GLY A 45 1.97 -1.35 0.42
CA GLY A 45 1.76 -0.09 -0.30
C GLY A 45 0.29 0.14 -0.65
N MET A 46 -0.13 1.41 -0.59
CA MET A 46 -1.41 1.83 -1.15
C MET A 46 -1.25 3.03 -2.09
N THR A 47 -2.01 3.00 -3.18
CA THR A 47 -1.95 4.03 -4.22
C THR A 47 -2.96 5.14 -4.00
N ILE A 48 -2.74 6.26 -4.68
CA ILE A 48 -3.70 7.37 -4.73
C ILE A 48 -3.98 7.71 -6.19
N HIS A 49 -5.14 8.29 -6.43
CA HIS A 49 -5.47 8.84 -7.73
C HIS A 49 -4.42 9.86 -8.21
N ASN A 50 -4.24 9.93 -9.52
CA ASN A 50 -3.59 11.05 -10.18
C ASN A 50 -4.64 11.80 -11.00
N TYR A 51 -4.87 13.08 -10.68
CA TYR A 51 -5.95 13.87 -11.29
C TYR A 51 -7.31 13.16 -11.24
N GLY A 52 -7.61 12.51 -10.11
CA GLY A 52 -8.86 11.80 -9.89
C GLY A 52 -9.10 10.54 -10.70
N TYR A 53 -8.01 9.94 -11.17
CA TYR A 53 -8.00 8.65 -11.83
C TYR A 53 -6.91 7.74 -11.23
N THR A 54 -7.25 6.47 -11.01
CA THR A 54 -6.28 5.38 -10.91
C THR A 54 -6.65 4.35 -11.99
N PRO A 55 -5.72 3.92 -12.87
CA PRO A 55 -6.04 3.01 -13.95
C PRO A 55 -6.50 1.64 -13.50
N PHE A 56 -7.42 1.05 -14.26
CA PHE A 56 -7.74 -0.37 -14.15
C PHE A 56 -6.46 -1.21 -14.32
N GLY A 57 -6.37 -2.31 -13.57
CA GLY A 57 -5.19 -3.18 -13.56
C GLY A 57 -3.99 -2.63 -12.75
N LYS A 58 -4.17 -1.52 -12.03
CA LYS A 58 -3.24 -1.11 -10.97
C LYS A 58 -3.68 -1.69 -9.63
N ALA A 59 -2.72 -2.11 -8.82
CA ALA A 59 -2.97 -2.55 -7.47
C ALA A 59 -3.08 -1.32 -6.56
N SER A 60 -4.27 -1.08 -6.01
CA SER A 60 -4.54 0.03 -5.10
C SER A 60 -4.12 -0.28 -3.67
N VAL A 61 -4.21 -1.55 -3.26
CA VAL A 61 -3.63 -2.06 -2.02
C VAL A 61 -2.88 -3.35 -2.34
N PHE A 62 -1.62 -3.42 -1.95
CA PHE A 62 -0.75 -4.56 -2.23
C PHE A 62 0.31 -4.71 -1.14
N TRP A 63 0.90 -5.91 -1.09
CA TRP A 63 2.12 -6.13 -0.35
C TRP A 63 3.16 -6.83 -1.23
N MET A 64 4.43 -6.74 -0.82
CA MET A 64 5.55 -7.36 -1.50
C MET A 64 6.43 -8.06 -0.48
N GLU A 65 6.70 -9.34 -0.70
CA GLU A 65 7.65 -10.14 0.08
C GLU A 65 8.91 -10.40 -0.75
N PHE A 66 10.07 -10.46 -0.09
CA PHE A 66 11.29 -10.93 -0.75
C PHE A 66 11.46 -12.44 -0.55
N LYS A 67 11.98 -13.12 -1.57
CA LYS A 67 12.25 -14.55 -1.54
C LYS A 67 13.71 -14.83 -1.18
N GLY A 68 13.94 -15.89 -0.40
CA GLY A 68 15.26 -16.25 0.11
C GLY A 68 15.61 -15.54 1.41
N GLU A 69 16.90 -15.45 1.72
CA GLU A 69 17.38 -14.98 3.04
C GLU A 69 17.52 -13.46 3.17
N ASN A 70 17.71 -12.76 2.06
CA ASN A 70 17.98 -11.32 2.06
C ASN A 70 17.20 -10.60 0.96
N PRO A 71 16.76 -9.35 1.18
CA PRO A 71 16.14 -8.55 0.13
C PRO A 71 17.17 -8.15 -0.93
N LEU A 72 16.86 -8.46 -2.19
CA LEU A 72 17.64 -8.12 -3.37
C LEU A 72 16.81 -7.20 -4.29
N ALA A 73 17.38 -6.83 -5.44
CA ALA A 73 16.71 -5.91 -6.38
C ALA A 73 15.50 -6.54 -7.10
N ASP A 74 15.52 -7.86 -7.28
CA ASP A 74 14.66 -8.61 -8.21
C ASP A 74 13.96 -9.83 -7.57
N ASN A 75 14.19 -10.10 -6.30
CA ASN A 75 13.58 -11.24 -5.59
C ASN A 75 12.29 -10.91 -4.86
N TRP A 76 11.59 -9.84 -5.25
CA TRP A 76 10.34 -9.44 -4.62
C TRP A 76 9.12 -9.97 -5.39
N VAL A 77 8.23 -10.67 -4.70
CA VAL A 77 6.95 -11.13 -5.21
C VAL A 77 5.86 -10.17 -4.72
N THR A 78 4.96 -9.77 -5.62
CA THR A 78 3.86 -8.84 -5.31
C THR A 78 2.55 -9.60 -5.18
N HIS A 79 1.81 -9.29 -4.13
CA HIS A 79 0.47 -9.80 -3.85
C HIS A 79 -0.52 -8.65 -3.85
N VAL A 80 -1.57 -8.77 -4.66
CA VAL A 80 -2.60 -7.74 -4.76
C VAL A 80 -3.74 -8.07 -3.81
N ILE A 81 -4.04 -7.13 -2.92
CA ILE A 81 -5.19 -7.22 -2.01
C ILE A 81 -6.40 -6.57 -2.68
N LYS A 82 -6.21 -5.40 -3.29
CA LYS A 82 -7.25 -4.67 -3.99
C LYS A 82 -6.75 -4.08 -5.30
N TRP A 83 -7.47 -4.37 -6.37
CA TRP A 83 -7.34 -3.67 -7.65
C TRP A 83 -8.04 -2.31 -7.59
N SER A 84 -7.53 -1.36 -8.37
CA SER A 84 -8.18 -0.08 -8.56
C SER A 84 -9.55 -0.23 -9.18
N ASP A 85 -10.48 0.64 -8.79
CA ASP A 85 -11.83 0.72 -9.34
C ASP A 85 -11.85 1.23 -10.80
N GLY A 86 -10.77 1.86 -11.28
CA GLY A 86 -10.68 2.41 -12.62
C GLY A 86 -11.55 3.66 -12.84
N VAL A 87 -12.16 4.22 -11.80
CA VAL A 87 -13.11 5.33 -11.91
C VAL A 87 -12.36 6.63 -12.13
N PHE A 88 -12.76 7.39 -13.16
CA PHE A 88 -12.32 8.76 -13.34
C PHE A 88 -13.36 9.72 -12.78
N SER A 89 -13.02 10.41 -11.69
CA SER A 89 -13.90 11.37 -11.04
C SER A 89 -13.99 12.72 -11.77
N GLY A 90 -13.17 12.93 -12.81
CA GLY A 90 -13.15 14.18 -13.59
C GLY A 90 -12.51 15.37 -12.87
N ARG A 91 -12.00 15.20 -11.64
CA ARG A 91 -11.52 16.31 -10.79
C ARG A 91 -10.25 15.94 -10.03
N GLN A 92 -9.35 16.91 -9.92
CA GLN A 92 -8.18 16.77 -9.08
C GLN A 92 -8.58 16.68 -7.61
N GLY A 93 -8.07 15.68 -6.90
CA GLY A 93 -8.29 15.51 -5.46
C GLY A 93 -9.51 14.66 -5.08
N THR A 94 -10.27 14.15 -6.05
CA THR A 94 -11.39 13.22 -5.84
C THR A 94 -11.11 11.89 -6.53
N GLY A 95 -11.63 10.78 -6.04
CA GLY A 95 -11.37 9.43 -6.54
C GLY A 95 -10.61 8.60 -5.52
N GLU A 96 -10.37 7.32 -5.81
CA GLU A 96 -9.72 6.37 -4.90
C GLU A 96 -8.37 6.90 -4.39
N LYS A 97 -8.29 7.21 -3.09
CA LYS A 97 -7.11 7.76 -2.44
C LYS A 97 -6.89 7.19 -1.06
N TRP A 98 -5.81 6.42 -0.95
CA TRP A 98 -5.36 5.83 0.30
C TRP A 98 -4.24 6.68 0.93
N ASP A 99 -4.49 7.27 2.10
CA ASP A 99 -3.51 8.17 2.75
C ASP A 99 -2.79 7.52 3.93
N HIS A 100 -3.48 6.67 4.70
CA HIS A 100 -2.97 6.01 5.88
C HIS A 100 -3.33 4.53 5.89
N MET A 101 -2.46 3.77 6.55
CA MET A 101 -2.73 2.39 6.96
C MET A 101 -2.17 2.12 8.36
N ARG A 102 -2.77 1.15 9.05
CA ARG A 102 -2.36 0.59 10.34
C ARG A 102 -2.42 -0.93 10.25
N PHE A 103 -1.63 -1.59 11.09
CA PHE A 103 -1.58 -3.04 11.22
C PHE A 103 -1.95 -3.39 12.65
N VAL A 104 -2.94 -4.27 12.80
CA VAL A 104 -3.48 -4.70 14.09
C VAL A 104 -4.21 -6.02 13.88
N ASP A 105 -4.07 -6.93 14.82
CA ASP A 105 -4.93 -8.11 14.96
C ASP A 105 -6.31 -7.64 15.45
N LEU A 106 -7.23 -7.34 14.51
CA LEU A 106 -8.51 -6.71 14.86
C LEU A 106 -9.52 -7.73 15.37
N ASP A 107 -9.55 -8.91 14.77
CA ASP A 107 -10.49 -9.98 15.10
C ASP A 107 -9.98 -10.95 16.19
N LYS A 108 -8.69 -10.86 16.54
CA LYS A 108 -7.99 -11.66 17.57
C LYS A 108 -7.70 -13.09 17.14
N ASP A 109 -7.51 -13.33 15.86
CA ASP A 109 -7.11 -14.65 15.35
C ASP A 109 -5.58 -14.89 15.41
N GLY A 110 -4.82 -13.84 15.73
CA GLY A 110 -3.39 -13.90 15.97
C GLY A 110 -2.52 -13.57 14.76
N ASP A 111 -3.11 -13.09 13.66
CA ASP A 111 -2.37 -12.46 12.56
C ASP A 111 -2.59 -10.93 12.50
N LEU A 112 -1.92 -10.25 11.56
CA LEU A 112 -2.05 -8.80 11.41
C LEU A 112 -2.98 -8.45 10.24
N ASP A 113 -4.05 -7.71 10.54
CA ASP A 113 -4.90 -7.09 9.54
C ASP A 113 -4.37 -5.75 9.06
N ILE A 114 -5.00 -5.24 8.00
CA ILE A 114 -4.77 -3.87 7.52
C ILE A 114 -6.02 -3.02 7.71
N ILE A 115 -5.88 -1.93 8.46
CA ILE A 115 -6.88 -0.87 8.55
C ILE A 115 -6.40 0.33 7.74
N GLY A 116 -7.09 0.63 6.65
CA GLY A 116 -6.80 1.74 5.75
C GLY A 116 -7.92 2.79 5.74
N ASN A 117 -7.58 4.01 5.31
CA ASN A 117 -8.61 4.98 4.91
C ASN A 117 -8.65 5.10 3.38
N CYS A 118 -9.85 5.22 2.82
CA CYS A 118 -10.05 5.59 1.42
C CYS A 118 -10.83 6.91 1.37
N GLU A 119 -10.22 7.98 0.90
CA GLU A 119 -10.98 9.15 0.43
C GLU A 119 -11.42 8.84 -1.00
N GLU A 120 -12.72 8.94 -1.28
CA GLU A 120 -13.25 8.76 -2.64
C GLU A 120 -13.77 10.06 -3.23
N TYR A 121 -14.20 11.00 -2.38
CA TYR A 121 -14.85 12.21 -2.87
C TYR A 121 -14.78 13.36 -1.86
N TYR A 122 -14.84 14.58 -2.37
CA TYR A 122 -15.17 15.75 -1.57
C TYR A 122 -16.04 16.72 -2.37
N LYS A 123 -16.85 17.50 -1.66
CA LYS A 123 -17.71 18.56 -2.22
C LYS A 123 -17.40 19.90 -1.55
N ILE A 124 -17.62 21.00 -2.28
CA ILE A 124 -17.55 22.35 -1.73
C ILE A 124 -18.95 22.95 -1.83
N GLU A 125 -19.57 23.24 -0.68
CA GLU A 125 -20.88 23.88 -0.59
C GLU A 125 -20.72 25.16 0.25
N ASN A 126 -21.15 26.31 -0.29
CA ASN A 126 -21.02 27.62 0.35
C ASN A 126 -19.59 27.97 0.82
N GLY A 127 -18.57 27.53 0.07
CA GLY A 127 -17.16 27.74 0.41
C GLY A 127 -16.59 26.77 1.46
N ILE A 128 -17.38 25.83 1.97
CA ILE A 128 -16.94 24.82 2.95
C ILE A 128 -16.69 23.49 2.23
N ARG A 129 -15.50 22.91 2.42
CA ARG A 129 -15.16 21.58 1.91
C ARG A 129 -15.65 20.49 2.86
N SER A 130 -16.42 19.53 2.34
CA SER A 130 -16.80 18.29 3.02
C SER A 130 -16.17 17.10 2.28
N THR A 131 -15.40 16.28 2.99
CA THR A 131 -14.76 15.06 2.45
C THR A 131 -15.51 13.83 2.91
N LEU A 132 -15.68 12.86 2.00
CA LEU A 132 -16.14 11.51 2.30
C LEU A 132 -14.92 10.60 2.45
N LEU A 133 -14.78 10.02 3.64
CA LEU A 133 -13.70 9.12 4.00
C LEU A 133 -14.31 7.78 4.44
N GLY A 134 -13.92 6.70 3.78
CA GLY A 134 -14.16 5.34 4.23
C GLY A 134 -13.02 4.86 5.13
N VAL A 135 -13.36 4.09 6.16
CA VAL A 135 -12.41 3.21 6.86
C VAL A 135 -12.64 1.80 6.33
N VAL A 136 -11.58 1.16 5.88
CA VAL A 136 -11.63 -0.17 5.26
C VAL A 136 -10.73 -1.11 6.06
N TRP A 137 -11.29 -2.26 6.43
CA TRP A 137 -10.60 -3.37 7.04
C TRP A 137 -10.35 -4.42 5.96
N PHE A 138 -9.08 -4.79 5.78
CA PHE A 138 -8.66 -5.93 4.99
C PHE A 138 -8.23 -7.03 5.95
N GLU A 139 -9.05 -8.07 5.99
CA GLU A 139 -8.77 -9.27 6.78
C GLU A 139 -7.65 -10.07 6.15
N ASN A 140 -6.73 -10.52 6.99
CA ASN A 140 -5.80 -11.58 6.64
C ASN A 140 -6.39 -12.92 7.14
N PRO A 141 -6.59 -13.94 6.28
CA PRO A 141 -7.45 -15.09 6.60
C PRO A 141 -6.81 -16.16 7.52
N ALA A 142 -6.07 -15.75 8.55
CA ALA A 142 -5.25 -16.59 9.43
C ALA A 142 -4.07 -17.29 8.74
N ILE A 143 -2.89 -17.20 9.36
CA ILE A 143 -1.78 -18.13 9.08
C ILE A 143 -2.21 -19.52 9.55
N GLN A 144 -2.50 -20.43 8.60
CA GLN A 144 -2.58 -21.85 8.93
C GLN A 144 -1.19 -22.30 9.42
N LYS A 145 -1.05 -22.44 10.75
CA LYS A 145 0.13 -23.02 11.38
C LYS A 145 0.24 -24.52 11.12
#